data_AF-A0A376MRZ2-F1
#
_entry.id   AF-A0A376MRZ2-F1
#
_cell.length_a   1.000
_cell.length_b   1.000
_cell.length_c   1.000
_cell.angle_alpha   90.00
_cell.angle_beta   90.00
_cell.angle_gamma   90.00
#
_symmetry.space_group_name_H-M   'P 1'
#
loop_
_entity.id
_entity.type
_entity.pdbx_description
1 polymer ?
#
loop_
_entity_poly.entity_id
_entity_poly.type
_entity_poly.pdbx_seq_one_letter_code
_entity_poly.pdbx_strand_id
1 'polypeptide(L)'
;MSTEDYLVKRAKEGLEERLAFLFPDEEERVKRRPEYDERLETELQVINQMGFPGYFLIVMEFIQWSKDNGVPVGPGRGSGAGSLVAYALKITGPRSAGI
;
A
#
# COMPACT_ATOMS: atom_id res chain seq x y z
N MET A 1 -20.60 -2.13 0.01
CA MET A 1 -19.30 -1.42 -0.04
C MET A 1 -18.77 -1.60 -1.45
N SER A 2 -18.31 -0.53 -2.10
CA SER A 2 -17.80 -0.61 -3.48
C SER A 2 -16.37 -1.17 -3.54
N THR A 3 -15.87 -1.45 -4.74
CA THR A 3 -14.48 -1.87 -4.97
C THR A 3 -13.52 -0.74 -4.58
N GLU A 4 -13.87 0.50 -4.90
CA GLU A 4 -13.17 1.72 -4.54
C GLU A 4 -13.08 1.87 -3.02
N ASP A 5 -14.21 1.74 -2.31
CA ASP A 5 -14.28 1.84 -0.85
C ASP A 5 -13.42 0.76 -0.18
N TYR A 6 -13.41 -0.46 -0.73
CA TYR A 6 -12.60 -1.55 -0.20
C TYR A 6 -11.11 -1.31 -0.39
N LEU A 7 -10.70 -0.80 -1.56
CA LEU A 7 -9.32 -0.39 -1.78
C LEU A 7 -8.89 0.66 -0.75
N VAL A 8 -9.67 1.72 -0.58
CA VAL A 8 -9.38 2.81 0.36
C VAL A 8 -9.23 2.27 1.79
N LYS A 9 -10.17 1.42 2.23
CA LYS A 9 -10.11 0.79 3.54
C LYS A 9 -8.82 0.01 3.74
N ARG A 10 -8.51 -0.92 2.82
CA ARG A 10 -7.34 -1.81 2.94
C ARG A 10 -6.03 -1.04 2.83
N ALA A 11 -5.97 0.01 2.01
CA ALA A 11 -4.81 0.87 1.89
C ALA A 11 -4.54 1.66 3.18
N LYS A 12 -5.58 2.22 3.82
CA LYS A 12 -5.44 2.91 5.11
C LYS A 12 -4.99 1.96 6.22
N GLU A 13 -5.65 0.80 6.37
CA GLU A 13 -5.25 -0.23 7.33
C GLU A 13 -3.80 -0.69 7.11
N GLY A 14 -3.42 -0.92 5.86
CA GLY A 14 -2.05 -1.28 5.51
C GLY A 14 -1.04 -0.18 5.83
N LEU A 15 -1.39 1.09 5.61
CA LEU A 15 -0.53 2.21 5.94
C LEU A 15 -0.28 2.31 7.45
N GLU A 16 -1.28 2.06 8.29
CA GLU A 16 -1.08 2.03 9.76
C GLU A 16 0.01 1.03 10.17
N GLU A 17 -0.06 -0.19 9.64
CA GLU A 17 0.96 -1.22 9.90
C GLU A 17 2.35 -0.77 9.42
N ARG A 18 2.42 -0.11 8.25
CA ARG A 18 3.69 0.38 7.70
C ARG A 18 4.27 1.53 8.51
N LEU A 19 3.46 2.48 8.95
CA LEU A 19 3.91 3.60 9.77
C LEU A 19 4.37 3.13 11.15
N ALA A 20 3.70 2.14 11.74
CA ALA A 20 4.16 1.52 12.99
C ALA A 20 5.52 0.82 12.84
N PHE A 21 5.78 0.20 11.68
CA PHE A 21 7.07 -0.41 11.38
C PHE A 21 8.18 0.61 11.08
N LEU A 22 7.89 1.66 10.30
CA LEU A 22 8.86 2.68 9.90
C LEU A 22 9.23 3.63 11.04
N PHE A 23 8.24 4.01 11.84
CA PHE A 23 8.37 4.94 12.95
C PHE A 23 7.82 4.28 14.23
N PRO A 24 8.61 3.43 14.91
CA PRO A 24 8.19 2.78 16.15
C PRO A 24 7.85 3.78 17.26
N ASP A 25 8.52 4.94 17.27
CA ASP A 25 8.20 6.07 18.14
C ASP A 25 6.91 6.78 17.70
N GLU A 26 5.98 6.96 18.64
CA GLU A 26 4.66 7.53 18.33
C GLU A 26 4.72 9.03 18.04
N GLU A 27 5.59 9.79 18.71
CA GLU A 27 5.72 11.23 18.46
C GLU A 27 6.30 11.50 17.06
N GLU A 28 7.31 10.73 16.65
CA GLU A 28 7.87 10.80 15.31
C GLU A 28 6.83 10.38 14.26
N ARG A 29 6.08 9.30 14.52
CA ARG A 29 5.01 8.84 13.63
C ARG A 29 3.95 9.90 13.41
N VAL A 30 3.49 10.57 14.46
CA VAL A 30 2.50 11.66 14.36
C VAL A 30 3.05 12.83 13.53
N LYS A 31 4.34 13.17 13.68
CA LYS A 31 4.99 14.23 12.89
C LYS A 31 5.11 13.88 11.41
N ARG A 32 5.40 12.62 11.07
CA ARG A 32 5.60 12.17 9.67
C ARG A 32 4.29 11.80 8.96
N ARG A 33 3.27 11.34 9.69
CA ARG A 33 2.02 10.83 9.13
C ARG A 33 1.32 11.72 8.09
N PRO A 34 1.22 13.07 8.25
CA PRO A 34 0.51 13.91 7.29
C PRO A 34 1.04 13.77 5.85
N GLU A 35 2.36 13.62 5.69
CA GLU A 35 3.02 13.45 4.39
C GLU A 35 2.60 12.14 3.69
N TYR A 36 2.44 11.06 4.46
CA TYR A 36 1.99 9.76 3.95
C TYR A 36 0.50 9.76 3.65
N ASP A 37 -0.32 10.40 4.49
CA ASP A 37 -1.77 10.47 4.30
C ASP A 37 -2.11 11.26 3.02
N GLU A 38 -1.49 12.42 2.81
CA GLU A 38 -1.67 13.25 1.61
C GLU A 38 -1.25 12.49 0.34
N ARG A 39 -0.11 11.80 0.41
CA ARG A 39 0.37 10.99 -0.72
C ARG A 39 -0.56 9.81 -1.01
N LEU A 40 -1.02 9.11 0.03
CA LEU A 40 -1.92 7.97 -0.12
C LEU A 40 -3.25 8.41 -0.75
N GLU A 41 -3.82 9.53 -0.30
CA GLU A 41 -5.07 10.07 -0.83
C GLU A 41 -4.92 10.47 -2.31
N THR A 42 -3.82 11.15 -2.66
CA THR A 42 -3.52 11.52 -4.06
C THR A 42 -3.46 10.29 -4.97
N GLU A 43 -2.74 9.24 -4.55
CA GLU A 43 -2.66 8.00 -5.33
C GLU A 43 -4.01 7.27 -5.42
N LEU A 44 -4.74 7.15 -4.31
CA LEU A 44 -6.06 6.51 -4.28
C LEU A 44 -7.06 7.21 -5.18
N GLN A 45 -7.04 8.55 -5.22
CA GLN A 45 -7.90 9.32 -6.11
C GLN A 45 -7.62 8.98 -7.57
N VAL A 46 -6.35 8.97 -8.00
CA VAL A 46 -5.97 8.63 -9.37
C VAL A 46 -6.36 7.19 -9.71
N ILE A 47 -6.09 6.23 -8.83
CA ILE A 47 -6.43 4.81 -9.05
C ILE A 47 -7.93 4.61 -9.22
N ASN A 48 -8.74 5.24 -8.37
CA ASN A 48 -10.20 5.15 -8.44
C ASN A 48 -10.76 5.85 -9.68
N GLN A 49 -10.25 7.04 -10.03
CA GLN A 49 -10.66 7.77 -11.23
C GLN A 49 -10.36 7.00 -12.52
N MET A 50 -9.23 6.29 -12.56
CA MET A 50 -8.84 5.50 -13.73
C MET A 50 -9.49 4.11 -13.79
N GLY A 51 -10.29 3.72 -12.78
CA GLY A 51 -10.96 2.42 -12.76
C GLY A 51 -10.02 1.23 -12.50
N PHE A 52 -8.90 1.45 -11.80
CA PHE A 52 -7.96 0.39 -11.43
C PHE A 52 -8.08 -0.24 -10.02
N PRO A 53 -9.10 0.03 -9.17
CA PRO A 53 -9.06 -0.49 -7.81
C PRO A 53 -9.12 -2.03 -7.76
N GLY A 54 -9.89 -2.66 -8.66
CA GLY A 54 -9.96 -4.12 -8.75
C GLY A 54 -8.61 -4.77 -9.08
N TYR A 55 -7.80 -4.14 -9.93
CA TYR A 55 -6.47 -4.64 -10.27
C TYR A 55 -5.55 -4.68 -9.05
N PHE A 56 -5.50 -3.59 -8.27
CA PHE A 56 -4.70 -3.54 -7.04
C PHE A 56 -5.15 -4.58 -6.01
N LEU A 57 -6.46 -4.78 -5.88
CA LEU A 57 -7.02 -5.76 -4.95
C LEU A 57 -6.67 -7.20 -5.33
N ILE A 58 -6.75 -7.54 -6.63
CA ILE A 58 -6.37 -8.88 -7.12
C ILE A 58 -4.88 -9.12 -6.89
N VAL A 59 -4.02 -8.15 -7.21
CA VAL A 59 -2.57 -8.29 -7.05
C VAL A 59 -2.18 -8.38 -5.57
N MET A 60 -2.80 -7.57 -4.71
CA MET A 60 -2.62 -7.66 -3.25
C MET A 60 -2.89 -9.08 -2.77
N GLU A 61 -4.04 -9.64 -3.14
CA GLU A 61 -4.45 -10.93 -2.62
C GLU A 61 -3.61 -12.08 -3.17
N PHE A 62 -3.27 -12.03 -4.45
CA PHE A 62 -2.36 -13.00 -5.05
C PHE A 62 -1.01 -13.04 -4.34
N ILE A 63 -0.44 -11.88 -4.00
CA ILE A 63 0.83 -11.80 -3.28
C ILE A 63 0.69 -12.30 -1.85
N GLN A 64 -0.40 -11.96 -1.15
CA GLN A 64 -0.63 -12.41 0.21
C GLN A 64 -0.80 -13.94 0.27
N TRP A 65 -1.69 -14.49 -0.57
CA TRP A 65 -1.87 -15.93 -0.72
C TRP A 65 -0.56 -16.66 -1.03
N SER A 66 0.25 -16.11 -1.95
CA SER A 66 1.55 -16.72 -2.30
C SER A 66 2.48 -16.81 -1.09
N LYS A 67 2.56 -15.77 -0.25
CA LYS A 67 3.36 -15.77 0.98
C LYS A 67 2.84 -16.80 1.98
N ASP A 68 1.52 -16.85 2.19
CA ASP A 68 0.88 -17.74 3.16
C ASP A 68 1.05 -19.22 2.78
N ASN A 69 1.20 -19.52 1.49
CA ASN A 69 1.40 -20.87 0.96
C ASN A 69 2.86 -21.21 0.65
N GLY A 70 3.82 -20.35 1.03
CA GLY A 70 5.24 -20.58 0.78
C GLY A 70 5.65 -20.55 -0.69
N VAL A 71 4.84 -19.93 -1.56
CA VAL A 71 5.12 -19.74 -2.98
C VAL A 71 5.98 -18.48 -3.17
N PRO A 72 7.24 -18.60 -3.63
CA PRO A 72 8.11 -17.45 -3.78
C PRO A 72 7.61 -16.47 -4.85
N VAL A 73 7.57 -15.18 -4.51
CA VAL A 73 7.28 -14.11 -5.46
C VAL A 73 8.59 -13.43 -5.87
N GLY A 74 8.87 -13.36 -7.18
CA GLY A 74 10.10 -12.78 -7.71
C GLY A 74 10.30 -11.30 -7.34
N PRO A 75 11.51 -10.73 -7.50
CA PRO A 75 11.83 -9.38 -7.03
C PRO A 75 11.27 -8.24 -7.92
N GLY A 76 10.86 -8.54 -9.16
CA GLY A 76 10.41 -7.53 -10.11
C GLY A 76 9.10 -6.86 -9.71
N ARG A 77 9.11 -5.54 -9.54
CA ARG A 77 7.90 -4.71 -9.28
C ARG A 77 7.77 -3.50 -10.21
N GLY A 78 8.65 -3.37 -11.21
CA GLY A 78 8.63 -2.31 -12.21
C GLY A 78 8.51 -0.91 -11.60
N SER A 79 7.77 -0.02 -12.27
CA SER A 79 7.40 1.30 -11.76
C SER A 79 6.45 1.25 -10.54
N GLY A 80 5.83 0.10 -10.26
CA GLY A 80 4.97 -0.10 -9.08
C GLY A 80 5.71 0.06 -7.75
N ALA A 81 7.04 -0.01 -7.75
CA ALA A 81 7.87 0.30 -6.59
C ALA A 81 7.78 1.75 -6.12
N GLY A 82 7.26 2.69 -6.93
CA GLY A 82 7.06 4.09 -6.54
C GLY A 82 5.67 4.42 -6.01
N SER A 83 4.77 3.45 -5.88
CA SER A 83 3.43 3.66 -5.33
C SER A 83 3.38 3.37 -3.83
N LEU A 84 2.95 4.38 -3.07
CA LEU A 84 2.67 4.22 -1.64
C LEU A 84 1.48 3.28 -1.41
N VAL A 85 0.46 3.31 -2.27
CA VAL A 85 -0.67 2.36 -2.22
C VAL A 85 -0.17 0.92 -2.37
N ALA A 86 0.73 0.64 -3.32
CA ALA A 86 1.31 -0.69 -3.48
C ALA A 86 2.12 -1.14 -2.24
N TYR A 87 2.81 -0.20 -1.59
CA TYR A 87 3.56 -0.50 -0.36
C TYR A 87 2.64 -0.79 0.83
N ALA A 88 1.60 0.02 1.02
CA ALA A 88 0.57 -0.15 2.05
C ALA A 88 -0.13 -1.51 1.90
N LEU A 89 -0.44 -1.91 0.66
CA LEU A 89 -1.07 -3.19 0.34
C LEU A 89 -0.10 -4.38 0.34
N LYS A 90 1.15 -4.20 0.79
CA LYS A 90 2.17 -5.27 0.87
C LYS A 90 2.51 -5.93 -0.49
N ILE A 91 2.18 -5.27 -1.59
CA ILE A 91 2.54 -5.64 -2.96
C ILE A 91 4.04 -5.42 -3.17
N THR A 92 4.56 -4.31 -2.64
CA THR A 92 5.97 -3.92 -2.71
C THR A 92 6.65 -3.92 -1.34
N GLY A 93 7.98 -3.93 -1.37
CA GLY A 93 8.85 -3.98 -0.18
C GLY A 93 9.19 -2.59 0.38
N PRO A 94 9.98 -2.52 1.47
CA PRO A 94 10.27 -1.28 2.20
C PRO A 94 11.02 -0.21 1.40
N ARG A 95 11.68 -0.56 0.29
CA ARG A 95 12.28 0.41 -0.64
C ARG A 95 11.26 1.28 -1.39
N SER A 96 9.97 0.96 -1.29
CA SER A 96 8.88 1.66 -1.97
C SER A 96 8.21 2.74 -1.13
N ALA A 97 8.58 2.87 0.15
CA ALA A 97 8.10 3.92 1.04
C ALA A 97 8.75 5.29 0.77
N GLY A 98 9.45 5.43 -0.37
CA GLY A 98 10.34 6.53 -0.69
C GLY A 98 9.68 7.89 -0.50
N ILE A 99 10.01 8.48 0.64
CA ILE A 99 9.79 9.85 1.06
C ILE A 99 11.11 10.29 1.72
#